data_AF-A0A6F8ZDA5-F1
#
_entry.id   AF-A0A6F8ZDA5-F1
#
_cell.length_a   1.000
_cell.length_b   1.000
_cell.length_c   1.000
_cell.angle_alpha   90.00
_cell.angle_beta   90.00
_cell.angle_gamma   90.00
#
_symmetry.space_group_name_H-M   'P 1'
#
loop_
_entity.id
_entity.type
_entity.pdbx_description
1 polymer ?
#
loop_
_entity_poly.entity_id
_entity_poly.type
_entity_poly.pdbx_seq_one_letter_code
_entity_poly.pdbx_strand_id
1 'polypeptide(L)'
;MARLPMRKDSGENVSMWDPFRELNRINRELEAAMARWQNLWEPAEGMQPAADLEETDDAYLVEVELPGIKKEDISINVSSQRLMIQAERKERERTGILRHKTRTMGVIQYELDLPGEVDVEHAEASLQDGVLSLKLPKADTNQSRRIPIH
;
A
#
# COMPACT_ATOMS: atom_id res chain seq x y z
N MET A 1 69.20 39.31 -1.30
CA MET A 1 68.91 38.65 0.00
C MET A 1 67.55 39.17 0.45
N ALA A 2 66.52 38.42 0.84
CA ALA A 2 66.37 37.01 1.17
C ALA A 2 64.91 36.57 0.89
N ARG A 3 64.71 35.27 0.63
CA ARG A 3 63.41 34.57 0.74
C ARG A 3 63.10 34.35 2.23
N LEU A 4 61.81 34.28 2.59
CA LEU A 4 61.12 33.09 3.14
C LEU A 4 59.65 33.42 3.55
N PRO A 5 58.78 32.39 3.66
CA PRO A 5 57.32 32.48 3.46
C PRO A 5 56.50 32.33 4.75
N MET A 6 55.21 32.69 4.70
CA MET A 6 54.14 32.16 5.57
C MET A 6 52.78 32.40 4.89
N ARG A 7 51.68 31.69 5.13
CA ARG A 7 51.35 30.29 5.45
C ARG A 7 49.80 30.29 5.45
N LYS A 8 49.20 29.51 4.54
CA LYS A 8 47.88 28.85 4.56
C LYS A 8 46.74 29.47 5.41
N ASP A 9 45.60 29.74 4.77
CA ASP A 9 44.33 29.31 5.36
C ASP A 9 43.44 28.65 4.29
N SER A 10 43.15 27.38 4.56
CA SER A 10 42.22 26.52 3.83
C SER A 10 40.81 26.90 4.25
N GLY A 11 40.03 27.47 3.32
CA GLY A 11 38.59 27.62 3.50
C GLY A 11 37.96 26.24 3.62
N GLU A 12 37.57 25.89 4.84
CA GLU A 12 36.85 24.66 5.17
C GLU A 12 35.49 24.65 4.47
N ASN A 13 35.17 23.51 3.87
CA ASN A 13 33.86 23.23 3.28
C ASN A 13 32.78 23.35 4.35
N VAL A 14 31.94 24.37 4.25
CA VAL A 14 30.66 24.42 4.96
C VAL A 14 29.81 23.28 4.40
N SER A 15 29.62 22.24 5.21
CA SER A 15 28.73 21.12 4.94
C SER A 15 27.35 21.65 4.53
N MET A 16 26.96 21.31 3.31
CA MET A 16 25.72 21.69 2.65
C MET A 16 24.52 21.00 3.30
N TRP A 17 24.09 21.50 4.46
CA TRP A 17 22.78 21.23 5.02
C TRP A 17 21.84 22.36 4.60
N ASP A 18 20.94 22.07 3.66
CA ASP A 18 19.97 23.03 3.12
C ASP A 18 18.57 22.71 3.68
N PRO A 19 18.16 23.33 4.80
CA PRO A 19 16.93 22.99 5.51
C PRO A 19 15.66 23.19 4.66
N PHE A 20 15.72 24.06 3.66
CA PHE A 20 14.60 24.30 2.75
C PHE A 20 14.43 23.17 1.72
N ARG A 21 15.50 22.47 1.33
CA ARG A 21 15.37 21.27 0.50
C ARG A 21 14.74 20.12 1.25
N GLU A 22 15.08 19.96 2.52
CA GLU A 22 14.53 18.89 3.35
C GLU A 22 13.05 19.15 3.67
N LEU A 23 12.67 20.39 3.98
CA LEU A 23 11.27 20.79 4.09
C LEU A 23 10.48 20.51 2.81
N ASN A 24 11.04 20.85 1.65
CA ASN A 24 10.39 20.58 0.37
C ASN A 24 10.30 19.07 0.06
N ARG A 25 11.24 18.26 0.56
CA ARG A 25 11.17 16.81 0.45
C ARG A 25 10.05 16.25 1.34
N ILE A 26 10.00 16.66 2.60
CA ILE A 26 8.94 16.27 3.54
C ILE A 26 7.58 16.71 3.01
N ASN A 27 7.45 17.93 2.49
CA ASN A 27 6.18 18.42 1.98
C ASN A 27 5.68 17.61 0.78
N ARG A 28 6.57 17.20 -0.13
CA ARG A 28 6.21 16.31 -1.25
C ARG A 28 5.86 14.90 -0.79
N GLU A 29 6.57 14.36 0.20
CA GLU A 29 6.26 13.06 0.80
C GLU A 29 4.90 13.11 1.52
N LEU A 30 4.60 14.21 2.21
CA LEU A 30 3.33 14.45 2.90
C LEU A 30 2.17 14.63 1.91
N GLU A 31 2.36 15.40 0.84
CA GLU A 31 1.39 15.54 -0.25
C GLU A 31 1.13 14.21 -0.94
N ALA A 32 2.17 13.40 -1.18
CA ALA A 32 2.01 12.06 -1.73
C ALA A 32 1.28 11.12 -0.76
N ALA A 33 1.58 11.18 0.54
CA ALA A 33 0.88 10.41 1.56
C ALA A 33 -0.58 10.85 1.71
N MET A 34 -0.85 12.15 1.65
CA MET A 34 -2.19 12.73 1.68
C MET A 34 -2.99 12.40 0.42
N ALA A 35 -2.38 12.40 -0.77
CA ALA A 35 -3.01 11.99 -2.02
C ALA A 35 -3.25 10.47 -2.08
N ARG A 36 -2.45 9.67 -1.37
CA ARG A 36 -2.72 8.23 -1.15
C ARG A 36 -3.87 8.01 -0.18
N TRP A 37 -3.87 8.73 0.95
CA TRP A 37 -5.00 8.76 1.90
C TRP A 37 -6.29 9.21 1.20
N GLN A 38 -6.27 10.40 0.61
CA GLN A 38 -6.76 10.69 -0.75
C GLN A 38 -7.63 9.64 -1.47
N ASN A 39 -6.92 8.75 -2.16
CA ASN A 39 -7.46 7.68 -2.98
C ASN A 39 -8.11 6.53 -2.17
N LEU A 40 -7.93 6.46 -0.85
CA LEU A 40 -8.72 5.54 -0.01
C LEU A 40 -10.17 6.01 0.15
N TRP A 41 -10.47 7.30 -0.08
CA TRP A 41 -11.83 7.86 -0.01
C TRP A 41 -12.38 8.35 -1.35
N GLU A 42 -11.56 8.42 -2.41
CA GLU A 42 -12.05 8.58 -3.79
C GLU A 42 -12.10 7.22 -4.51
N PRO A 43 -13.29 6.71 -4.86
CA PRO A 43 -13.41 5.45 -5.58
C PRO A 43 -12.68 5.49 -6.91
N ALA A 44 -11.82 4.51 -7.18
CA ALA A 44 -11.43 4.19 -8.54
C ALA A 44 -12.69 3.98 -9.40
N GLU A 45 -12.68 4.41 -10.67
CA GLU A 45 -13.80 4.18 -11.59
C GLU A 45 -14.06 2.67 -11.72
N GLY A 46 -15.02 2.15 -10.94
CA GLY A 46 -15.27 0.72 -10.76
C GLY A 46 -16.21 0.44 -9.59
N MET A 47 -16.71 -0.79 -9.50
CA MET A 47 -17.49 -1.21 -8.34
C MET A 47 -16.54 -1.46 -7.17
N GLN A 48 -16.56 -0.59 -6.15
CA GLN A 48 -15.84 -0.85 -4.91
C GLN A 48 -16.65 -1.82 -4.03
N PRO A 49 -16.03 -2.92 -3.55
CA PRO A 49 -16.67 -3.80 -2.59
C PRO A 49 -16.65 -3.14 -1.21
N ALA A 50 -17.58 -3.55 -0.33
CA ALA A 50 -17.45 -3.26 1.08
C ALA A 50 -16.24 -4.02 1.64
N ALA A 51 -15.43 -3.34 2.44
CA ALA A 51 -14.24 -3.92 3.03
C ALA A 51 -13.95 -3.32 4.39
N ASP A 52 -13.44 -4.16 5.29
CA ASP A 52 -12.97 -3.79 6.62
C ASP A 52 -11.48 -4.09 6.76
N LEU A 53 -10.77 -3.24 7.49
CA LEU A 53 -9.37 -3.41 7.86
C LEU A 53 -9.26 -3.30 9.38
N GLU A 54 -8.68 -4.33 10.00
CA GLU A 54 -8.28 -4.34 11.40
C GLU A 54 -6.77 -4.52 11.51
N GLU A 55 -6.13 -3.69 12.33
CA GLU A 55 -4.72 -3.88 12.71
C GLU A 55 -4.66 -4.50 14.10
N THR A 56 -3.97 -5.64 14.19
CA THR A 56 -3.58 -6.29 15.45
C THR A 56 -2.11 -6.03 15.74
N ASP A 57 -1.59 -6.47 16.88
CA ASP A 57 -0.17 -6.32 17.19
C ASP A 57 0.73 -6.98 16.13
N ASP A 58 0.33 -8.16 15.64
CA ASP A 58 1.16 -9.02 14.80
C ASP A 58 0.76 -9.05 13.31
N ALA A 59 -0.46 -8.61 12.95
CA ALA A 59 -0.99 -8.76 11.60
C ALA A 59 -2.04 -7.69 11.23
N TYR A 60 -2.24 -7.51 9.93
CA TYR A 60 -3.41 -6.83 9.36
C TYR A 60 -4.44 -7.87 8.92
N LEU A 61 -5.70 -7.69 9.34
CA LEU A 61 -6.84 -8.50 8.94
C LEU A 61 -7.68 -7.68 7.97
N VAL A 62 -7.88 -8.18 6.76
CA VAL A 62 -8.68 -7.50 5.73
C VAL A 62 -9.83 -8.39 5.32
N GLU A 63 -11.05 -7.89 5.41
CA GLU A 63 -12.25 -8.58 4.95
C GLU A 63 -12.87 -7.83 3.78
N VAL A 64 -13.24 -8.53 2.70
CA VAL A 64 -13.81 -7.93 1.50
C VAL A 64 -15.03 -8.71 1.02
N GLU A 65 -16.16 -8.03 0.86
CA GLU A 65 -17.40 -8.64 0.37
C GLU A 65 -17.34 -8.86 -1.15
N LEU A 66 -17.25 -10.12 -1.56
CA LEU A 66 -17.21 -10.58 -2.96
C LEU A 66 -18.31 -11.63 -3.25
N PRO A 67 -19.61 -11.34 -3.03
CA PRO A 67 -20.65 -12.35 -3.14
C PRO A 67 -20.80 -12.87 -4.57
N GLY A 68 -20.83 -14.20 -4.69
CA GLY A 68 -21.04 -14.90 -5.96
C GLY A 68 -19.84 -14.90 -6.91
N ILE A 69 -18.67 -14.46 -6.46
CA ILE A 69 -17.40 -14.58 -7.18
C ILE A 69 -16.72 -15.88 -6.74
N LYS A 70 -16.07 -16.58 -7.67
CA LYS A 70 -15.32 -17.79 -7.35
C LYS A 70 -13.87 -17.43 -7.03
N LYS A 71 -13.22 -18.25 -6.20
CA LYS A 71 -11.78 -18.11 -5.88
C LYS A 71 -10.86 -18.01 -7.11
N GLU A 72 -11.20 -18.72 -8.18
CA GLU A 72 -10.44 -18.73 -9.45
C GLU A 72 -10.53 -17.42 -10.24
N ASP A 73 -11.53 -16.59 -9.93
CA ASP A 73 -11.78 -15.30 -10.55
C ASP A 73 -11.27 -14.14 -9.65
N ILE A 74 -10.45 -14.43 -8.63
CA ILE A 74 -9.87 -13.46 -7.69
C ILE A 74 -8.35 -13.50 -7.78
N SER A 75 -7.74 -12.32 -7.85
CA SER A 75 -6.30 -12.11 -7.83
C SER A 75 -5.96 -11.15 -6.69
N ILE A 76 -5.00 -11.55 -5.85
CA ILE A 76 -4.52 -10.74 -4.72
C ILE A 76 -3.03 -10.49 -4.95
N ASN A 77 -2.63 -9.23 -4.92
CA ASN A 77 -1.25 -8.82 -5.04
C ASN A 77 -0.89 -7.90 -3.89
N VAL A 78 0.25 -8.17 -3.28
CA VAL A 78 0.83 -7.29 -2.26
C VAL A 78 2.18 -6.82 -2.74
N SER A 79 2.39 -5.50 -2.80
CA SER A 79 3.66 -4.90 -3.19
C SER A 79 4.09 -3.85 -2.19
N SER A 80 5.20 -4.10 -1.49
CA SER A 80 5.72 -3.27 -0.40
C SER A 80 4.69 -3.09 0.73
N GLN A 81 3.84 -2.07 0.62
CA GLN A 81 2.79 -1.72 1.58
C GLN A 81 1.44 -1.55 0.89
N ARG A 82 1.28 -2.03 -0.35
CA ARG A 82 0.04 -1.90 -1.11
C ARG A 82 -0.60 -3.25 -1.33
N LEU A 83 -1.83 -3.41 -0.87
CA LEU A 83 -2.70 -4.53 -1.16
C LEU A 83 -3.60 -4.17 -2.34
N MET A 84 -3.62 -5.02 -3.36
CA MET A 84 -4.51 -4.92 -4.51
C MET A 84 -5.28 -6.23 -4.66
N ILE A 85 -6.60 -6.13 -4.68
CA ILE A 85 -7.53 -7.24 -4.88
C ILE A 85 -8.32 -6.94 -6.13
N GLN A 86 -8.19 -7.82 -7.12
CA GLN A 86 -8.97 -7.77 -8.35
C GLN A 86 -9.86 -9.00 -8.44
N ALA A 87 -11.13 -8.81 -8.73
CA ALA A 87 -12.10 -9.88 -8.82
C ALA A 87 -13.01 -9.67 -10.04
N GLU A 88 -13.40 -10.73 -10.74
CA GLU A 88 -14.32 -10.65 -11.86
C GLU A 88 -15.67 -11.31 -11.53
N ARG A 89 -16.75 -10.52 -11.55
CA ARG A 89 -18.10 -11.07 -11.46
C ARG A 89 -18.64 -11.36 -12.85
N LYS A 90 -18.52 -12.63 -13.25
CA LYS A 90 -19.00 -13.15 -14.53
C LYS A 90 -20.53 -13.25 -14.58
N GLU A 91 -21.08 -12.97 -15.75
CA GLU A 91 -22.49 -13.21 -16.04
C GLU A 91 -22.77 -14.70 -16.15
N ARG A 92 -23.85 -15.17 -15.50
CA ARG A 92 -24.31 -16.54 -15.67
C ARG A 92 -25.18 -16.62 -16.92
N GLU A 93 -24.86 -17.52 -17.83
CA GLU A 93 -25.77 -17.85 -18.93
C GLU A 93 -27.10 -18.36 -18.37
N ARG A 94 -28.19 -17.70 -18.76
CA ARG A 94 -29.56 -18.09 -18.38
C ARG A 94 -30.46 -18.03 -19.60
N THR A 95 -31.22 -19.09 -19.82
CA THR A 95 -32.11 -19.29 -20.97
C THR A 95 -33.56 -18.83 -20.73
N GLY A 96 -33.83 -18.16 -19.62
CA GLY A 96 -35.19 -17.74 -19.22
C GLY A 96 -35.81 -16.66 -20.12
N ILE A 97 -37.14 -16.74 -20.25
CA ILE A 97 -37.99 -15.93 -21.15
C ILE A 97 -38.25 -14.51 -20.59
N LEU A 98 -38.33 -14.37 -19.26
CA LEU A 98 -38.42 -13.07 -18.57
C LEU A 98 -37.10 -12.78 -17.84
N ARG A 99 -36.53 -11.60 -18.09
CA ARG A 99 -35.24 -11.18 -17.53
C ARG A 99 -35.38 -9.83 -16.82
N HIS A 100 -34.97 -9.80 -15.55
CA HIS A 100 -34.76 -8.58 -14.79
C HIS A 100 -33.40 -8.66 -14.11
N LYS A 101 -32.51 -7.71 -14.42
CA LYS A 101 -31.11 -7.72 -13.95
C LYS A 101 -30.83 -6.41 -13.23
N THR A 102 -30.55 -6.52 -11.94
CA THR A 102 -30.11 -5.40 -11.08
C THR A 102 -28.68 -5.58 -10.58
N ARG A 103 -28.08 -6.76 -10.79
CA ARG A 103 -26.72 -7.05 -10.37
C ARG A 103 -25.71 -6.43 -11.34
N THR A 104 -24.81 -5.62 -10.79
CA THR A 104 -23.62 -5.13 -11.49
C THR A 104 -22.67 -6.30 -11.78
N MET A 105 -22.28 -6.45 -13.05
CA MET A 105 -21.28 -7.41 -13.54
C MET A 105 -20.00 -6.64 -13.90
N GLY A 106 -18.88 -7.36 -14.01
CA GLY A 106 -17.61 -6.80 -14.45
C GLY A 106 -16.49 -6.97 -13.41
N VAL A 107 -15.44 -6.19 -13.61
CA VAL A 107 -14.25 -6.21 -12.77
C VAL A 107 -14.48 -5.33 -11.53
N ILE A 108 -14.16 -5.89 -10.38
CA ILE A 108 -14.10 -5.25 -9.08
C ILE A 108 -12.63 -5.09 -8.75
N GLN A 109 -12.22 -3.89 -8.36
CA GLN A 109 -10.88 -3.58 -7.89
C GLN A 109 -10.98 -2.92 -6.53
N TYR A 110 -10.20 -3.44 -5.58
CA TYR A 110 -10.03 -2.87 -4.26
C TYR A 110 -8.54 -2.70 -4.00
N GLU A 111 -8.14 -1.50 -3.62
CA GLU A 111 -6.77 -1.17 -3.29
C GLU A 111 -6.72 -0.53 -1.91
N LEU A 112 -5.71 -0.92 -1.14
CA LEU A 112 -5.49 -0.44 0.21
C LEU A 112 -3.99 -0.29 0.45
N ASP A 113 -3.58 0.90 0.91
CA ASP A 113 -2.23 1.11 1.42
C ASP A 113 -2.21 0.71 2.91
N LEU A 114 -1.35 -0.26 3.24
CA LEU A 114 -1.11 -0.79 4.57
C LEU A 114 -0.16 0.14 5.36
N PRO A 115 -0.33 0.29 6.69
CA PRO A 115 0.54 1.12 7.53
C PRO A 115 2.01 0.68 7.57
N GLY A 116 2.31 -0.57 7.26
CA GLY A 116 3.65 -1.15 7.36
C GLY A 116 3.85 -2.33 6.41
N GLU A 117 5.08 -2.81 6.36
CA GLU A 117 5.43 -3.97 5.53
C GLU A 117 4.81 -5.24 6.09
N VAL A 118 4.51 -6.18 5.20
CA VAL A 118 3.92 -7.48 5.55
C VAL A 118 4.78 -8.63 5.07
N ASP A 119 4.75 -9.71 5.82
CA ASP A 119 5.35 -10.97 5.43
C ASP A 119 4.41 -11.71 4.46
N VAL A 120 4.69 -11.56 3.16
CA VAL A 120 3.90 -12.17 2.09
C VAL A 120 4.06 -13.69 2.05
N GLU A 121 5.18 -14.23 2.53
CA GLU A 121 5.41 -15.69 2.53
C GLU A 121 4.48 -16.41 3.51
N HIS A 122 4.12 -15.73 4.60
CA HIS A 122 3.22 -16.24 5.64
C HIS A 122 1.80 -15.65 5.58
N ALA A 123 1.47 -14.94 4.50
CA ALA A 123 0.12 -14.40 4.29
C ALA A 123 -0.89 -15.52 4.01
N GLU A 124 -2.09 -15.41 4.59
CA GLU A 124 -3.19 -16.35 4.40
C GLU A 124 -4.39 -15.66 3.76
N ALA A 125 -5.11 -16.38 2.89
CA ALA A 125 -6.31 -15.90 2.23
C ALA A 125 -7.39 -17.00 2.21
N SER A 126 -8.62 -16.64 2.55
CA SER A 126 -9.76 -17.56 2.51
C SER A 126 -11.02 -16.87 1.99
N LEU A 127 -11.85 -17.60 1.24
CA LEU A 127 -13.13 -17.10 0.74
C LEU A 127 -14.24 -18.00 1.27
N GLN A 128 -15.08 -17.47 2.16
CA GLN A 128 -16.18 -18.19 2.79
C GLN A 128 -17.45 -17.34 2.76
N ASP A 129 -18.58 -17.93 2.37
CA ASP A 129 -19.89 -17.26 2.29
C ASP A 129 -19.92 -15.94 1.49
N GLY A 130 -18.97 -15.78 0.56
CA GLY A 130 -18.85 -14.56 -0.25
C GLY A 130 -18.02 -13.45 0.40
N VAL A 131 -17.34 -13.72 1.51
CA VAL A 131 -16.39 -12.82 2.17
C VAL A 131 -14.98 -13.36 1.98
N LEU A 132 -14.10 -12.52 1.43
CA LEU A 132 -12.66 -12.80 1.32
C LEU A 132 -11.98 -12.26 2.58
N SER A 133 -11.44 -13.14 3.41
CA SER A 133 -10.65 -12.79 4.59
C SER A 133 -9.18 -13.01 4.32
N LEU A 134 -8.38 -11.97 4.51
CA LEU A 134 -6.92 -11.97 4.39
C LEU A 134 -6.30 -11.75 5.77
N LYS A 135 -5.30 -12.56 6.10
CA LYS A 135 -4.43 -12.35 7.27
C LYS A 135 -3.03 -12.08 6.74
N LEU A 136 -2.55 -10.87 6.97
CA LEU A 136 -1.26 -10.39 6.50
C LEU A 136 -0.36 -10.12 7.71
N PRO A 137 0.52 -11.07 8.11
CA PRO A 137 1.44 -10.86 9.21
C PRO A 137 2.35 -9.65 8.93
N LYS A 138 2.65 -8.87 9.97
CA LYS A 138 3.59 -7.75 9.85
C LYS A 138 5.00 -8.29 9.60
N ALA A 139 5.75 -7.63 8.74
CA ALA A 139 7.14 -7.98 8.51
C ALA A 139 7.97 -7.68 9.78
N ASP A 140 8.82 -8.63 10.15
CA ASP A 140 9.66 -8.55 11.33
C ASP A 140 10.77 -7.50 11.11
N THR A 141 10.47 -6.23 11.41
CA THR A 141 11.38 -5.08 11.20
C THR A 141 12.43 -4.94 12.32
N ASN A 142 12.84 -6.07 12.93
CA ASN A 142 13.75 -6.10 14.07
C ASN A 142 15.23 -5.80 13.72
N GLN A 143 15.48 -5.09 12.62
CA GLN A 143 16.78 -4.47 12.34
C GLN A 143 16.74 -2.97 12.62
N SER A 144 16.43 -2.58 13.86
CA SER A 144 16.86 -1.28 14.37
C SER A 144 18.40 -1.26 14.36
N ARG A 145 19.00 -0.73 13.29
CA ARG A 145 20.45 -0.55 13.22
C ARG A 145 20.82 0.62 14.12
N ARG A 146 21.46 0.32 15.24
CA ARG A 146 22.05 1.35 16.11
C ARG A 146 23.13 2.09 15.33
N ILE A 147 22.90 3.38 15.07
CA ILE A 147 23.93 4.25 14.48
C ILE A 147 24.91 4.60 15.60
N PRO A 148 26.20 4.21 15.51
CA PRO A 148 27.20 4.64 16.48
C PRO A 148 27.46 6.15 16.31
N ILE A 149 27.56 6.86 17.43
CA ILE A 149 28.02 8.25 17.47
C ILE A 149 29.54 8.22 17.59
N HIS A 150 30.24 8.95 16.72
CA HIS A 150 31.68 9.16 16.75
C HIS A 150 32.02 10.58 17.16
#